data_AF-A0A7Y0JQ50-F1
#
_entry.id   AF-A0A7Y0JQ50-F1
#
_cell.length_a   1.000
_cell.length_b   1.000
_cell.length_c   1.000
_cell.angle_alpha   90.00
_cell.angle_beta   90.00
_cell.angle_gamma   90.00
#
_symmetry.space_group_name_H-M   'P 1'
#
loop_
_entity.id
_entity.type
_entity.pdbx_description
1 polymer ?
#
loop_
_entity_poly.entity_id
_entity_poly.type
_entity_poly.pdbx_seq_one_letter_code
_entity_poly.pdbx_strand_id
1 'polypeptide(L)'
;MTTQPPAAVQAALDAANANDTKAFLACFPADGVVDDWGREFRGHDRIRGWSDGEFIGVKVSLRVTDVQINGDDVVVTAQVGGDGFNGESHFTFRVAGDQVSRMTIRA
;
A
#
# COMPACT_ATOMS: atom_id res chain seq x y z
N MET A 1 -2.86 21.85 -6.52
CA MET A 1 -1.74 21.07 -7.07
C MET A 1 -1.74 19.75 -6.30
N THR A 2 -1.86 18.61 -6.98
CA THR A 2 -1.73 17.30 -6.34
C THR A 2 -0.24 17.03 -6.09
N THR A 3 0.12 16.82 -4.83
CA THR A 3 1.49 16.42 -4.46
C THR A 3 1.75 15.02 -4.99
N GLN A 4 2.88 14.81 -5.67
CA GLN A 4 3.27 13.46 -6.08
C GLN A 4 3.90 12.73 -4.89
N PRO A 5 3.59 11.44 -4.68
CA PRO A 5 4.21 10.67 -3.62
C PRO A 5 5.68 10.35 -3.96
N PRO A 6 6.54 10.06 -2.97
CA PRO A 6 7.89 9.57 -3.21
C PRO A 6 7.90 8.28 -4.06
N ALA A 7 9.00 8.04 -4.77
CA ALA A 7 9.11 6.92 -5.72
C ALA A 7 8.80 5.56 -5.09
N ALA A 8 9.21 5.32 -3.84
CA ALA A 8 8.93 4.08 -3.12
C ALA A 8 7.42 3.83 -2.94
N VAL A 9 6.67 4.89 -2.62
CA VAL A 9 5.20 4.83 -2.45
C VAL A 9 4.52 4.70 -3.80
N GLN A 10 4.97 5.45 -4.81
CA GLN A 10 4.46 5.33 -6.17
C GLN A 10 4.60 3.90 -6.71
N ALA A 11 5.76 3.27 -6.51
CA ALA A 11 6.00 1.89 -6.94
C ALA A 11 5.03 0.89 -6.29
N ALA A 12 4.73 1.05 -4.99
CA ALA A 12 3.76 0.20 -4.30
C ALA A 12 2.34 0.40 -4.84
N LEU A 13 1.92 1.65 -5.10
CA LEU A 13 0.62 1.96 -5.70
C LEU A 13 0.49 1.40 -7.12
N ASP A 14 1.53 1.55 -7.94
CA ASP A 14 1.56 1.06 -9.31
C ASP A 14 1.51 -0.46 -9.35
N ALA A 15 2.27 -1.14 -8.49
CA ALA A 15 2.23 -2.60 -8.39
C ALA A 15 0.86 -3.12 -7.93
N ALA A 16 0.22 -2.45 -6.98
CA ALA A 16 -1.14 -2.78 -6.54
C ALA A 16 -2.15 -2.62 -7.68
N ASN A 17 -2.11 -1.50 -8.40
CA ASN A 17 -2.97 -1.21 -9.56
C ASN A 17 -2.72 -2.12 -10.77
N ALA A 18 -1.48 -2.58 -10.95
CA ALA A 18 -1.13 -3.57 -11.96
C ALA A 18 -1.50 -5.01 -11.54
N ASN A 19 -2.01 -5.18 -10.32
CA ASN A 19 -2.27 -6.46 -9.67
C ASN A 19 -1.03 -7.39 -9.67
N ASP A 20 0.17 -6.81 -9.54
CA ASP A 20 1.44 -7.54 -9.51
C ASP A 20 1.90 -7.74 -8.05
N THR A 21 1.48 -8.85 -7.44
CA THR A 21 1.90 -9.21 -6.07
C THR A 21 3.42 -9.28 -5.93
N LYS A 22 4.16 -9.70 -6.97
CA LYS A 22 5.63 -9.83 -6.88
C LYS A 22 6.29 -8.45 -6.82
N ALA A 23 5.88 -7.52 -7.68
CA ALA A 23 6.37 -6.15 -7.66
C ALA A 23 5.96 -5.44 -6.35
N PHE A 24 4.74 -5.69 -5.86
CA PHE A 24 4.27 -5.11 -4.61
C PHE A 24 5.12 -5.56 -3.42
N LEU A 25 5.42 -6.86 -3.31
CA LEU A 25 6.29 -7.38 -2.25
C LEU A 25 7.72 -6.83 -2.34
N ALA A 26 8.24 -6.61 -3.54
CA ALA A 26 9.58 -6.04 -3.74
C ALA A 26 9.71 -4.59 -3.23
N CYS A 27 8.58 -3.88 -3.04
CA CYS A 27 8.56 -2.54 -2.45
C CYS A 27 8.85 -2.57 -0.93
N PHE A 28 8.78 -3.73 -0.28
CA PHE A 28 9.02 -3.89 1.14
C PHE A 28 10.38 -4.56 1.40
N PRO A 29 11.09 -4.19 2.49
CA PRO A 29 12.20 -5.00 2.99
C PRO A 29 11.70 -6.37 3.47
N ALA A 30 12.62 -7.31 3.70
CA ALA A 30 12.28 -8.69 4.08
C ALA A 30 11.41 -8.78 5.36
N ASP A 31 11.51 -7.80 6.26
CA ASP A 31 10.78 -7.68 7.52
C ASP A 31 9.70 -6.58 7.51
N GLY A 32 9.38 -6.06 6.32
CA GLY A 32 8.35 -5.03 6.13
C GLY A 32 6.98 -5.47 6.62
N VAL A 33 6.10 -4.48 6.88
CA VAL A 33 4.81 -4.74 7.54
C VAL A 33 3.66 -4.12 6.77
N VAL A 34 2.58 -4.89 6.62
CA VAL A 34 1.25 -4.34 6.34
C VAL A 34 0.41 -4.42 7.60
N ASP A 35 -0.22 -3.32 7.98
CA ASP A 35 -1.23 -3.25 9.03
C ASP A 35 -2.57 -2.89 8.40
N ASP A 36 -3.44 -3.88 8.31
CA ASP A 36 -4.77 -3.73 7.76
C ASP A 36 -5.79 -3.80 8.90
N TRP A 37 -6.40 -2.67 9.23
CA TRP A 37 -7.37 -2.55 10.34
C TRP A 37 -6.89 -3.12 11.69
N GLY A 38 -5.60 -2.97 12.01
CA GLY A 38 -5.00 -3.45 13.25
C GLY A 38 -4.46 -4.89 13.18
N ARG A 39 -4.63 -5.58 12.05
CA ARG A 39 -4.02 -6.90 11.79
C ARG A 39 -2.66 -6.69 11.13
N GLU A 40 -1.59 -7.11 11.79
CA GLU A 40 -0.24 -6.97 11.25
C GLU A 40 0.24 -8.23 10.50
N PHE A 41 0.76 -8.01 9.29
CA PHE A 41 1.38 -8.99 8.42
C PHE A 41 2.84 -8.60 8.21
N ARG A 42 3.73 -9.26 8.93
CA ARG A 42 5.17 -9.01 8.88
C ARG A 42 5.88 -10.00 7.95
N GLY A 43 6.68 -9.47 7.04
CA GLY A 43 7.49 -10.19 6.08
C GLY A 43 6.72 -10.66 4.85
N HIS A 44 7.45 -10.91 3.76
CA HIS A 44 6.88 -11.13 2.42
C HIS A 44 5.85 -12.26 2.36
N ASP A 45 6.07 -13.37 3.07
CA ASP A 45 5.13 -14.50 3.05
C ASP A 45 3.78 -14.16 3.67
N ARG A 46 3.78 -13.38 4.76
CA ARG A 46 2.54 -12.97 5.45
C ARG A 46 1.83 -11.88 4.66
N ILE A 47 2.58 -10.93 4.10
CA ILE A 47 2.03 -9.90 3.22
C ILE A 47 1.42 -10.54 1.96
N ARG A 48 2.08 -11.54 1.37
CA ARG A 48 1.54 -12.29 0.22
C ARG A 48 0.22 -12.94 0.56
N GLY A 49 0.17 -13.70 1.66
CA GLY A 49 -1.05 -14.41 2.07
C GLY A 49 -2.24 -13.48 2.29
N TRP A 50 -2.01 -12.31 2.90
CA TRP A 50 -3.02 -11.26 3.01
C TRP A 50 -3.38 -10.68 1.64
N SER A 51 -2.39 -10.27 0.86
CA SER A 51 -2.60 -9.57 -0.41
C SER A 51 -3.37 -10.42 -1.42
N ASP A 52 -3.04 -11.72 -1.52
CA ASP A 52 -3.70 -12.66 -2.43
C ASP A 52 -5.17 -12.93 -2.03
N GLY A 53 -5.56 -12.70 -0.78
CA GLY A 53 -6.93 -12.91 -0.30
C GLY A 53 -7.77 -11.63 -0.18
N GLU A 54 -7.12 -10.50 0.12
CA GLU A 54 -7.82 -9.31 0.65
C GLU A 54 -7.48 -8.02 -0.11
N PHE A 55 -6.41 -7.99 -0.93
CA PHE A 55 -5.95 -6.77 -1.60
C PHE A 55 -5.73 -6.98 -3.12
N ILE A 56 -4.55 -7.43 -3.54
CA ILE A 56 -4.26 -7.65 -4.97
C ILE A 56 -5.08 -8.80 -5.55
N GLY A 57 -5.29 -9.89 -4.80
CA GLY A 57 -6.06 -11.03 -5.30
C GLY A 57 -7.55 -10.74 -5.52
N VAL A 58 -8.07 -9.68 -4.90
CA VAL A 58 -9.41 -9.13 -5.16
C VAL A 58 -9.39 -7.97 -6.15
N LYS A 59 -8.34 -7.90 -7.00
CA LYS A 59 -8.18 -6.93 -8.10
C LYS A 59 -8.33 -5.49 -7.64
N VAL A 60 -7.63 -5.13 -6.56
CA VAL A 60 -7.64 -3.76 -6.05
C VAL A 60 -7.31 -2.75 -7.14
N SER A 61 -8.05 -1.64 -7.13
CA SER A 61 -7.74 -0.42 -7.87
C SER A 61 -7.73 0.76 -6.91
N LEU A 62 -6.72 1.61 -7.02
CA LEU A 62 -6.47 2.74 -6.13
C LEU A 62 -6.44 4.00 -6.98
N ARG A 63 -7.51 4.79 -6.90
CA ARG A 63 -7.54 6.13 -7.47
C ARG A 63 -7.15 7.15 -6.40
N VAL A 64 -5.89 7.55 -6.40
CA VAL A 64 -5.34 8.55 -5.47
C VAL A 64 -6.07 9.89 -5.65
N THR A 65 -6.53 10.45 -4.53
CA THR A 65 -7.23 11.74 -4.47
C THR A 65 -6.42 12.80 -3.71
N ASP A 66 -5.61 12.39 -2.73
CA ASP A 66 -4.74 13.28 -1.97
C ASP A 66 -3.45 12.59 -1.52
N VAL A 67 -2.38 13.38 -1.35
CA VAL A 67 -1.08 12.91 -0.84
C VAL A 67 -0.51 13.95 0.12
N GLN A 68 -0.17 13.52 1.32
CA GLN A 68 0.45 14.33 2.36
C GLN A 68 1.78 13.68 2.78
N ILE A 69 2.84 14.47 2.91
CA ILE A 69 4.17 14.00 3.28
C ILE A 69 4.57 14.64 4.61
N ASN A 70 4.80 13.80 5.62
CA ASN A 70 5.10 14.18 7.00
C ASN A 70 6.41 13.52 7.44
N GLY A 71 7.54 14.08 7.00
CA GLY A 71 8.85 13.45 7.20
C GLY A 71 8.93 12.14 6.41
N ASP A 72 9.12 11.03 7.11
CA ASP A 72 9.21 9.69 6.51
C ASP A 72 7.84 9.02 6.31
N ASP A 73 6.77 9.58 6.90
CA ASP A 73 5.42 9.06 6.75
C ASP A 73 4.70 9.79 5.60
N VAL A 74 4.16 9.02 4.65
CA VAL A 74 3.38 9.50 3.51
C VAL A 74 1.96 8.99 3.64
N VAL A 75 1.00 9.90 3.77
CA VAL A 75 -0.43 9.57 3.78
C VAL A 75 -0.99 9.74 2.39
N VAL A 76 -1.57 8.68 1.85
CA VAL A 76 -2.26 8.65 0.57
C VAL A 76 -3.73 8.40 0.83
N THR A 77 -4.57 9.33 0.40
CA THR A 77 -6.02 9.11 0.33
C THR A 77 -6.36 8.61 -1.06
N ALA A 78 -7.09 7.49 -1.14
CA ALA A 78 -7.50 6.92 -2.41
C ALA A 78 -8.93 6.39 -2.34
N GLN A 79 -9.64 6.52 -3.45
CA GLN A 79 -10.84 5.74 -3.70
C GLN A 79 -10.42 4.32 -4.08
N VAL A 80 -10.73 3.35 -3.21
CA VAL A 80 -10.49 1.93 -3.42
C VAL A 80 -11.66 1.34 -4.21
N GLY A 81 -11.33 0.54 -5.21
CA GLY A 81 -12.26 -0.31 -5.95
C GLY A 81 -11.73 -1.73 -6.10
N GLY A 82 -12.56 -2.63 -6.59
CA GLY A 82 -12.19 -4.02 -6.91
C GLY A 82 -13.30 -5.01 -6.53
N ASP A 83 -12.94 -6.29 -6.48
CA ASP A 83 -13.85 -7.39 -6.10
C ASP A 83 -13.97 -7.56 -4.57
N GLY A 84 -13.25 -6.75 -3.79
CA GLY A 84 -13.23 -6.76 -2.32
C GLY A 84 -13.89 -5.53 -1.69
N PHE A 85 -13.19 -4.88 -0.76
CA PHE A 85 -13.64 -3.61 -0.19
C PHE A 85 -13.67 -2.51 -1.26
N ASN A 86 -14.69 -1.65 -1.19
CA ASN A 86 -14.87 -0.51 -2.09
C ASN A 86 -15.25 0.72 -1.25
N GLY A 87 -14.49 1.81 -1.35
CA GLY A 87 -14.66 2.99 -0.50
C GLY A 87 -13.42 3.87 -0.45
N GLU A 88 -13.54 5.05 0.15
CA GLU A 88 -12.37 5.86 0.46
C GLU A 88 -11.54 5.16 1.54
N SER A 89 -10.21 5.24 1.43
CA SER A 89 -9.29 4.74 2.45
C SER A 89 -8.04 5.60 2.53
N HIS A 90 -7.46 5.62 3.72
CA HIS A 90 -6.20 6.28 4.03
C HIS A 90 -5.10 5.23 4.19
N PHE A 91 -4.07 5.35 3.35
CA PHE A 91 -2.87 4.52 3.37
C PHE A 91 -1.72 5.35 3.93
N THR A 92 -1.20 4.97 5.10
CA THR A 92 0.02 5.59 5.64
C THR A 92 1.21 4.69 5.33
N PHE A 93 2.15 5.19 4.56
CA PHE A 93 3.39 4.53 4.19
C PHE A 93 4.55 5.12 4.97
N ARG A 94 5.34 4.28 5.64
CA ARG A 94 6.63 4.70 6.21
C ARG A 94 7.75 4.37 5.25
N VAL A 95 8.33 5.40 4.65
CA VAL A 95 9.42 5.28 3.68
C VAL A 95 10.75 5.06 4.41
N ALA A 96 11.57 4.15 3.89
CA ALA A 96 12.92 3.90 4.34
C ALA A 96 13.83 3.76 3.11
N GLY A 97 14.46 4.86 2.70
CA GLY A 97 15.24 4.91 1.47
C GLY A 97 14.37 4.77 0.23
N ASP A 98 14.60 3.71 -0.54
CA ASP A 98 13.85 3.36 -1.76
C ASP A 98 12.73 2.34 -1.51
N GLN A 99 12.50 1.93 -0.26
CA GLN A 99 11.49 0.95 0.12
C GLN A 99 10.44 1.52 1.09
N VAL A 100 9.34 0.79 1.24
CA VAL A 100 8.30 1.00 2.24
C VAL A 100 8.52 0.01 3.39
N SER A 101 8.85 0.51 4.56
CA SER A 101 9.01 -0.34 5.77
C SER A 101 7.66 -0.75 6.37
N ARG A 102 6.64 0.11 6.27
CA ARG A 102 5.27 -0.16 6.74
C ARG A 102 4.23 0.47 5.83
N MET A 103 3.15 -0.25 5.57
CA MET A 103 1.90 0.28 5.04
C MET A 103 0.79 0.07 6.08
N THR A 104 0.02 1.11 6.40
CA THR A 104 -1.10 1.05 7.33
C THR A 104 -2.38 1.49 6.61
N ILE A 105 -3.45 0.70 6.68
CA ILE A 105 -4.73 0.98 6.00
C ILE A 105 -5.80 1.29 7.06
N ARG A 106 -6.46 2.44 6.91
CA ARG A 106 -7.58 2.89 7.76
C ARG A 106 -8.67 3.52 6.89
N ALA A 107 -9.90 3.60 7.42
CA ALA A 107 -10.93 4.50 6.89
C ALA A 107 -10.76 5.93 7.41
#